data_AF-A0A484KHB3-F1
#
_entry.id   AF-A0A484KHB3-F1
#
_cell.length_a   1.000
_cell.length_b   1.000
_cell.length_c   1.000
_cell.angle_alpha   90.00
_cell.angle_beta   90.00
_cell.angle_gamma   90.00
#
_symmetry.space_group_name_H-M   'P 1'
#
loop_
_entity.id
_entity.type
_entity.pdbx_description
1 polymer ?
#
loop_
_entity_poly.entity_id
_entity_poly.type
_entity_poly.pdbx_seq_one_letter_code
_entity_poly.pdbx_strand_id
1 'polypeptide(L)'
;MMMCSRSFFILPLTIIIISCAILAPHLQTASANPKKVVRILDSIPTNNPVQPMKPLLVHCKSKDTDLGVWAMNENEEREFHFRVQLCSGVTSTGASRPEASSYSTPKKASAGTAIAGPKKVVRITDLIPTHNPVQPPKVLNVHCKSKDDDLGLWTMTENQSREFHFRVNYWWTTLFWCRFDWGTKFANFVVFDANSRDGYDCRRERYCNWRVKTDGFYFAKGEFPKDSDFVRKGYWMDK
;
A
#
# COMPACT_ATOMS: atom_id res chain seq x y z
N MET A 1 -75.29 32.14 43.40
CA MET A 1 -76.12 31.97 42.18
C MET A 1 -75.16 31.81 41.00
N MET A 2 -75.55 31.08 39.94
CA MET A 2 -74.64 30.59 38.89
C MET A 2 -74.25 31.62 37.81
N MET A 3 -73.28 31.20 36.98
CA MET A 3 -72.97 31.54 35.57
C MET A 3 -71.66 32.35 35.38
N CYS A 4 -70.59 31.80 34.77
CA CYS A 4 -70.37 31.51 33.32
C CYS A 4 -70.27 32.83 32.52
N SER A 5 -69.26 33.13 31.67
CA SER A 5 -68.63 32.26 30.66
C SER A 5 -67.35 32.86 30.00
N ARG A 6 -66.52 31.99 29.41
CA ARG A 6 -65.64 32.19 28.21
C ARG A 6 -64.52 33.25 28.20
N SER A 7 -63.31 32.74 28.47
CA SER A 7 -62.16 32.66 27.53
C SER A 7 -61.88 33.81 26.56
N PHE A 8 -60.74 34.48 26.79
CA PHE A 8 -60.06 35.34 25.80
C PHE A 8 -59.46 34.51 24.66
N PHE A 9 -59.67 34.94 23.41
CA PHE A 9 -59.05 34.36 22.21
C PHE A 9 -58.77 35.44 21.14
N ILE A 10 -57.76 36.30 21.38
CA ILE A 10 -57.01 36.98 20.30
C ILE A 10 -55.55 37.11 20.73
N LEU A 11 -54.65 36.37 20.07
CA LEU A 11 -53.22 36.68 19.97
C LEU A 11 -52.79 36.44 18.51
N PRO A 12 -51.87 37.26 17.97
CA PRO A 12 -51.64 37.34 16.53
C PRO A 12 -50.73 36.21 15.99
N LEU A 13 -50.80 35.99 14.68
CA LEU A 13 -49.85 35.14 13.95
C LEU A 13 -48.42 35.68 14.08
N THR A 14 -47.56 35.01 14.84
CA THR A 14 -46.10 34.96 14.59
C THR A 14 -45.51 33.65 15.13
N ILE A 15 -44.38 33.22 14.56
CA ILE A 15 -43.53 32.10 15.00
C ILE A 15 -44.12 30.69 14.77
N ILE A 16 -44.38 30.38 13.50
CA ILE A 16 -43.96 29.07 12.95
C ILE A 16 -42.46 29.21 12.62
N ILE A 17 -41.67 28.12 12.69
CA ILE A 17 -40.19 28.09 12.62
C ILE A 17 -39.61 28.66 13.93
N ILE A 18 -38.86 27.97 14.81
CA ILE A 18 -37.92 26.84 14.64
C ILE A 18 -38.07 25.87 15.83
N SER A 19 -38.68 24.70 15.63
CA SER A 19 -38.60 23.56 16.58
C SER A 19 -38.24 22.24 15.90
N CYS A 20 -37.82 22.28 14.63
CA CYS A 20 -37.15 21.17 13.95
C CYS A 20 -35.66 21.12 14.34
N ALA A 21 -35.37 21.20 15.64
CA ALA A 21 -34.10 20.74 16.19
C ALA A 21 -34.15 19.21 16.19
N ILE A 22 -33.90 18.63 15.02
CA ILE A 22 -33.84 17.19 14.79
C ILE A 22 -32.95 16.58 15.88
N LEU A 23 -33.49 15.58 16.57
CA LEU A 23 -32.71 14.68 17.43
C LEU A 23 -31.72 13.93 16.53
N ALA A 24 -30.58 14.56 16.25
CA ALA A 24 -29.46 13.89 15.60
C ALA A 24 -29.06 12.72 16.51
N PRO A 25 -29.13 11.46 16.06
CA PRO A 25 -28.56 10.37 16.82
C PRO A 25 -27.09 10.71 17.00
N HIS A 26 -26.67 10.79 18.26
CA HIS A 26 -25.31 11.14 18.69
C HIS A 26 -24.30 10.41 17.81
N LEU A 27 -23.70 11.13 16.83
CA LEU A 27 -22.68 10.55 15.97
C LEU A 27 -21.57 10.08 16.90
N GLN A 28 -21.45 8.76 17.06
CA GLN A 28 -20.28 8.19 17.69
C GLN A 28 -19.12 8.56 16.77
N THR A 29 -18.36 9.58 17.15
CA THR A 29 -16.99 9.75 16.70
C THR A 29 -16.17 8.62 17.30
N ALA A 30 -16.43 7.42 16.79
CA ALA A 30 -15.52 6.31 16.87
C ALA A 30 -14.23 6.80 16.24
N SER A 31 -13.29 7.23 17.08
CA SER A 31 -11.89 7.40 16.72
C SER A 31 -11.36 6.01 16.39
N ALA A 32 -11.69 5.56 15.17
CA ALA A 32 -11.26 4.30 14.61
C ALA A 32 -9.76 4.43 14.36
N ASN A 33 -8.97 4.15 15.41
CA ASN A 33 -7.53 4.02 15.33
C ASN A 33 -7.23 3.11 14.13
N PRO A 34 -6.57 3.63 13.07
CA PRO A 34 -6.36 2.82 11.89
C PRO A 34 -5.55 1.59 12.27
N LYS A 35 -6.08 0.40 11.99
CA LYS A 35 -5.36 -0.85 12.14
C LYS A 35 -4.83 -1.27 10.77
N LYS A 36 -3.59 -1.75 10.73
CA LYS A 36 -3.08 -2.48 9.57
C LYS A 36 -3.27 -3.97 9.83
N VAL A 37 -3.93 -4.64 8.90
CA VAL A 37 -4.22 -6.08 8.98
C VAL A 37 -3.37 -6.76 7.92
N VAL A 38 -2.55 -7.72 8.35
CA VAL A 38 -1.84 -8.64 7.46
C VAL A 38 -2.56 -9.98 7.52
N ARG A 39 -2.90 -10.56 6.37
CA ARG A 39 -3.55 -11.87 6.27
C ARG A 39 -2.55 -12.87 5.75
N ILE A 40 -2.45 -14.02 6.42
CA ILE A 40 -1.59 -15.13 6.00
C ILE A 40 -2.45 -16.38 5.97
N LEU A 41 -2.44 -17.06 4.83
CA LEU A 41 -3.04 -18.36 4.61
C LEU A 41 -1.92 -19.38 4.55
N ASP A 42 -1.98 -20.44 5.36
CA ASP A 42 -1.09 -21.58 5.17
C ASP A 42 -1.67 -22.51 4.09
N SER A 43 -0.96 -22.64 2.97
CA SER A 43 -1.29 -23.56 1.87
C SER A 43 -0.25 -24.67 1.72
N ILE A 44 0.57 -24.91 2.76
CA ILE A 44 1.54 -25.99 2.78
C ILE A 44 0.85 -27.27 3.28
N PRO A 45 0.78 -28.35 2.47
CA PRO A 45 0.15 -29.58 2.91
C PRO A 45 1.04 -30.30 3.93
N THR A 46 0.41 -30.90 4.95
CA THR A 46 1.11 -31.64 6.03
C THR A 46 1.96 -32.82 5.56
N ASN A 47 1.74 -33.31 4.33
CA ASN A 47 2.52 -34.38 3.69
C ASN A 47 3.66 -33.88 2.77
N ASN A 48 4.02 -32.59 2.81
CA ASN A 48 5.08 -32.01 1.98
C ASN A 48 6.43 -32.74 2.16
N PRO A 49 7.07 -33.24 1.07
CA PRO A 49 8.35 -33.96 1.15
C PRO A 49 9.52 -33.16 1.73
N VAL A 50 9.43 -31.83 1.83
CA VAL A 50 10.50 -30.97 2.37
C VAL A 50 10.42 -30.83 3.90
N GLN A 51 9.23 -30.82 4.49
CA GLN A 51 9.02 -30.67 5.95
C GLN A 51 7.74 -31.42 6.39
N PRO A 52 7.74 -32.77 6.45
CA PRO A 52 6.54 -33.53 6.84
C PRO A 52 6.05 -33.16 8.24
N MET A 53 4.73 -32.99 8.39
CA MET A 53 4.01 -32.70 9.65
C MET A 53 4.50 -31.47 10.44
N LYS A 54 5.27 -30.56 9.84
CA LYS A 54 5.78 -29.37 10.52
C LYS A 54 4.93 -28.13 10.18
N PRO A 55 4.37 -27.42 11.18
CA PRO A 55 3.54 -26.24 10.93
C PRO A 55 4.36 -25.07 10.40
N LEU A 56 3.72 -24.21 9.59
CA LEU A 56 4.28 -22.92 9.19
C LEU A 56 4.40 -22.01 10.42
N LEU A 57 5.63 -21.63 10.78
CA LEU A 57 5.91 -20.68 11.85
C LEU A 57 6.00 -19.26 11.28
N VAL A 58 5.09 -18.40 11.72
CA VAL A 58 4.96 -17.01 11.27
C VAL A 58 5.38 -16.06 12.39
N HIS A 59 6.46 -15.29 12.19
CA HIS A 59 6.81 -14.17 13.08
C HIS A 59 6.40 -12.84 12.45
N CYS A 60 5.35 -12.22 12.99
CA CYS A 60 4.82 -10.94 12.51
C CYS A 60 5.33 -9.78 13.38
N LYS A 61 6.23 -8.95 12.84
CA LYS A 61 6.85 -7.81 13.56
C LYS A 61 6.82 -6.53 12.74
N SER A 62 6.53 -5.41 13.39
CA SER A 62 6.70 -4.05 12.88
C SER A 62 7.69 -3.27 13.75
N LYS A 63 7.94 -2.00 13.41
CA LYS A 63 8.82 -1.11 14.19
C LYS A 63 8.35 -0.92 15.63
N ASP A 64 7.03 -0.78 15.82
CA ASP A 64 6.42 -0.33 17.08
C ASP A 64 5.47 -1.39 17.69
N THR A 65 5.40 -2.60 17.09
CA THR A 65 4.58 -3.72 17.58
C THR A 65 5.17 -5.05 17.12
N ASP A 66 5.54 -5.91 18.08
CA ASP A 66 5.90 -7.31 17.83
C ASP A 66 4.70 -8.18 18.20
N LEU A 67 4.21 -9.01 17.27
CA LEU A 67 3.08 -9.91 17.51
C LEU A 67 3.55 -11.32 17.92
N GLY A 68 4.85 -11.58 17.96
CA GLY A 68 5.41 -12.89 18.30
C GLY A 68 5.29 -13.93 17.18
N VAL A 69 5.63 -15.17 17.54
CA VAL A 69 5.65 -16.33 16.62
C VAL A 69 4.36 -17.13 16.77
N TRP A 70 3.75 -17.49 15.63
CA TRP A 70 2.51 -18.25 15.55
C TRP A 70 2.70 -19.48 14.69
N ALA A 71 2.27 -20.64 15.19
CA ALA A 71 2.11 -21.84 14.37
C ALA A 71 0.76 -21.79 13.66
N MET A 72 0.77 -21.96 12.34
CA MET A 72 -0.42 -22.08 11.51
C MET A 72 -0.79 -23.56 11.33
N ASN A 73 -2.09 -23.84 11.18
CA ASN A 73 -2.58 -25.14 10.72
C ASN A 73 -2.78 -25.16 9.20
N GLU A 74 -2.79 -26.34 8.58
CA GLU A 74 -3.04 -26.50 7.14
C GLU A 74 -4.38 -25.88 6.73
N ASN A 75 -4.37 -25.03 5.70
CA ASN A 75 -5.50 -24.23 5.21
C ASN A 75 -6.07 -23.18 6.18
N GLU A 76 -5.34 -22.83 7.26
CA GLU A 76 -5.73 -21.75 8.18
C GLU A 76 -5.44 -20.36 7.57
N GLU A 77 -6.45 -19.49 7.48
CA GLU A 77 -6.28 -18.04 7.26
C GLU A 77 -6.27 -17.32 8.62
N ARG A 78 -5.19 -16.59 8.92
CA ARG A 78 -5.03 -15.82 10.17
C ARG A 78 -4.77 -14.34 9.89
N GLU A 79 -5.45 -13.49 10.66
CA GLU A 79 -5.25 -12.03 10.64
C GLU A 79 -4.28 -11.57 11.73
N PHE A 80 -3.31 -10.75 11.34
CA PHE A 80 -2.34 -10.11 12.23
C PHE A 80 -2.58 -8.60 12.28
N HIS A 81 -2.97 -8.10 13.45
CA HIS A 81 -3.45 -6.72 13.63
C HIS A 81 -2.37 -5.83 14.24
N PHE A 82 -1.85 -4.89 13.45
CA PHE A 82 -0.90 -3.87 13.90
C PHE A 82 -1.63 -2.56 14.25
N ARG A 83 -1.25 -1.97 15.40
CA ARG A 83 -1.70 -0.62 15.78
C ARG A 83 -0.93 0.41 14.96
N VAL A 84 -1.62 1.33 14.29
CA VAL A 84 -0.98 2.51 13.71
C VAL A 84 -0.96 3.62 14.76
N GLN A 85 0.22 3.98 15.22
CA GLN A 85 0.38 5.16 16.06
C GLN A 85 0.30 6.40 15.18
N LEU A 86 -0.78 7.16 15.32
CA LEU A 86 -0.90 8.49 14.72
C LEU A 86 0.10 9.43 15.42
N CYS A 87 0.85 10.21 14.64
CA CYS A 87 1.78 11.20 15.19
C CYS A 87 0.99 12.35 15.85
N SER A 88 0.80 12.28 17.16
CA SER A 88 0.31 13.42 17.95
C SER A 88 1.30 14.57 17.82
N GLY A 89 0.84 15.71 17.30
CA GLY A 89 1.66 16.91 17.17
C GLY A 89 2.12 17.41 18.54
N VAL A 90 3.43 17.53 18.73
CA VAL A 90 4.01 18.02 19.98
C VAL A 90 3.79 19.53 20.07
N THR A 91 2.94 19.96 21.01
CA THR A 91 2.87 21.35 21.47
C THR A 91 4.12 21.66 22.29
N SER A 92 5.10 22.33 21.70
CA SER A 92 6.28 22.81 22.43
C SER A 92 6.09 24.25 22.93
N THR A 93 5.65 24.37 24.19
CA THR A 93 5.82 25.59 24.99
C THR A 93 7.08 25.46 25.85
N GLY A 94 8.04 26.37 25.70
CA GLY A 94 9.28 26.38 26.48
C GLY A 94 10.35 27.23 25.81
N ALA A 95 10.49 28.48 26.24
CA ALA A 95 11.42 29.45 25.65
C ALA A 95 12.69 29.62 26.49
N SER A 96 13.84 29.68 25.83
CA SER A 96 15.02 30.42 26.30
C SER A 96 15.94 30.81 25.12
N ARG A 97 16.42 32.06 25.15
CA ARG A 97 17.49 32.67 24.32
C ARG A 97 18.87 32.12 24.77
N PRO A 98 20.04 32.38 24.10
CA PRO A 98 20.32 33.43 23.09
C PRO A 98 21.07 32.88 21.82
N GLU A 99 21.55 33.63 20.82
CA GLU A 99 21.43 35.07 20.52
C GLU A 99 21.19 35.37 19.00
N ALA A 100 22.06 36.14 18.32
CA ALA A 100 21.84 36.64 16.96
C ALA A 100 23.09 36.61 16.05
N SER A 101 22.89 36.37 14.75
CA SER A 101 23.75 36.90 13.68
C SER A 101 23.02 37.05 12.32
N SER A 102 22.96 38.30 11.86
CA SER A 102 22.80 38.83 10.49
C SER A 102 22.00 38.11 9.37
N TYR A 103 20.90 38.76 8.99
CA TYR A 103 20.54 39.22 7.62
C TYR A 103 19.66 38.39 6.64
N SER A 104 18.84 39.16 5.92
CA SER A 104 17.90 38.82 4.82
C SER A 104 16.60 38.09 5.17
N THR A 105 15.47 38.66 4.74
CA THR A 105 14.11 38.16 4.97
C THR A 105 13.66 37.20 3.86
N PRO A 106 13.30 35.95 4.18
CA PRO A 106 12.56 35.10 3.24
C PRO A 106 11.13 35.63 3.10
N LYS A 107 10.65 35.77 1.85
CA LYS A 107 9.23 36.03 1.58
C LYS A 107 8.37 34.97 2.26
N LYS A 108 7.21 35.38 2.76
CA LYS A 108 6.22 34.54 3.46
C LYS A 108 5.72 33.42 2.54
N ALA A 109 6.44 32.30 2.49
CA ALA A 109 5.99 31.10 1.80
C ALA A 109 4.79 30.55 2.57
N SER A 110 3.62 30.54 1.93
CA SER A 110 2.44 29.89 2.49
C SER A 110 2.77 28.41 2.73
N ALA A 111 2.76 27.99 3.98
CA ALA A 111 2.95 26.59 4.37
C ALA A 111 1.69 25.79 4.04
N GLY A 112 1.40 25.64 2.75
CA GLY A 112 0.46 24.65 2.25
C GLY A 112 1.06 23.27 2.49
N THR A 113 0.58 22.57 3.52
CA THR A 113 0.93 21.17 3.78
C THR A 113 0.49 20.33 2.59
N ALA A 114 1.41 20.12 1.63
CA ALA A 114 1.18 19.24 0.51
C ALA A 114 0.97 17.82 1.03
N ILE A 115 -0.28 17.34 1.00
CA ILE A 115 -0.61 15.96 1.32
C ILE A 115 0.05 15.08 0.26
N ALA A 116 1.25 14.58 0.58
CA ALA A 116 2.04 13.80 -0.36
C ALA A 116 1.26 12.56 -0.78
N GLY A 117 0.92 12.48 -2.08
CA GLY A 117 0.08 11.43 -2.66
C GLY A 117 0.58 10.01 -2.37
N PRO A 118 -0.31 9.00 -2.39
CA PRO A 118 -0.03 7.68 -1.82
C PRO A 118 1.25 7.06 -2.39
N LYS A 119 2.10 6.52 -1.50
CA LYS A 119 3.27 5.72 -1.92
C LYS A 119 2.78 4.52 -2.73
N LYS A 120 3.38 4.35 -3.91
CA LYS A 120 3.28 3.16 -4.77
C LYS A 120 4.32 2.12 -4.34
N VAL A 121 4.05 0.87 -4.67
CA VAL A 121 4.96 -0.26 -4.47
C VAL A 121 4.97 -1.09 -5.73
N VAL A 122 6.14 -1.30 -6.32
CA VAL A 122 6.34 -2.27 -7.40
C VAL A 122 7.16 -3.42 -6.82
N ARG A 123 6.62 -4.63 -6.88
CA ARG A 123 7.25 -5.87 -6.42
C ARG A 123 7.56 -6.74 -7.63
N ILE A 124 8.77 -7.26 -7.70
CA ILE A 124 9.25 -8.19 -8.70
C ILE A 124 9.66 -9.46 -7.97
N THR A 125 9.10 -10.61 -8.37
CA THR A 125 9.40 -11.93 -7.82
C THR A 125 9.98 -12.81 -8.92
N ASP A 126 11.15 -13.39 -8.64
CA ASP A 126 11.76 -14.42 -9.47
C ASP A 126 11.13 -15.78 -9.15
N LEU A 127 10.43 -16.36 -10.12
CA LEU A 127 9.86 -17.71 -10.08
C LEU A 127 10.47 -18.60 -11.17
N ILE A 128 11.69 -18.30 -11.61
CA ILE A 128 12.47 -19.16 -12.49
C ILE A 128 13.13 -20.26 -11.63
N PRO A 129 12.84 -21.55 -11.86
CA PRO A 129 13.54 -22.61 -11.14
C PRO A 129 15.02 -22.66 -11.51
N THR A 130 15.89 -22.81 -10.52
CA THR A 130 17.36 -22.89 -10.71
C THR A 130 17.72 -24.01 -11.69
N HIS A 131 16.97 -25.12 -11.64
CA HIS A 131 17.02 -26.23 -12.57
C HIS A 131 15.79 -26.20 -13.47
N ASN A 132 15.96 -25.85 -14.74
CA ASN A 132 14.88 -25.72 -15.72
C ASN A 132 15.38 -26.15 -17.11
N PRO A 133 14.49 -26.49 -18.06
CA PRO A 133 14.90 -27.01 -19.37
C PRO A 133 15.34 -25.94 -20.38
N VAL A 134 15.32 -24.64 -20.03
CA VAL A 134 15.60 -23.54 -20.98
C VAL A 134 17.09 -23.28 -21.11
N GLN A 135 17.83 -23.30 -19.99
CA GLN A 135 19.28 -23.10 -19.95
C GLN A 135 19.87 -23.59 -18.61
N PRO A 136 21.20 -23.80 -18.51
CA PRO A 136 21.87 -24.09 -17.24
C PRO A 136 21.59 -23.03 -16.15
N PRO A 137 21.84 -23.33 -14.87
CA PRO A 137 21.60 -22.39 -13.77
C PRO A 137 22.19 -21.00 -14.01
N LYS A 138 21.30 -19.99 -14.05
CA LYS A 138 21.63 -18.57 -14.20
C LYS A 138 20.74 -17.75 -13.28
N VAL A 139 21.36 -16.82 -12.56
CA VAL A 139 20.67 -15.79 -11.78
C VAL A 139 19.88 -14.86 -12.69
N LEU A 140 18.78 -14.32 -12.17
CA LEU A 140 18.02 -13.25 -12.80
C LEU A 140 18.65 -11.91 -12.41
N ASN A 141 19.10 -11.14 -13.40
CA ASN A 141 19.57 -9.77 -13.19
C ASN A 141 18.45 -8.80 -13.62
N VAL A 142 18.03 -7.93 -12.71
CA VAL A 142 16.99 -6.93 -12.96
C VAL A 142 17.57 -5.53 -12.74
N HIS A 143 17.52 -4.67 -13.75
CA HIS A 143 17.91 -3.27 -13.64
C HIS A 143 16.69 -2.39 -13.90
N CYS A 144 16.20 -1.75 -12.84
CA CYS A 144 15.03 -0.86 -12.89
C CYS A 144 15.43 0.60 -12.78
N LYS A 145 14.79 1.47 -13.58
CA LYS A 145 14.97 2.92 -13.47
C LYS A 145 13.75 3.71 -13.95
N SER A 146 13.66 4.96 -13.51
CA SER A 146 12.82 5.99 -14.10
C SER A 146 13.67 6.91 -15.00
N LYS A 147 13.10 8.05 -15.40
CA LYS A 147 13.86 9.13 -16.02
C LYS A 147 14.87 9.76 -15.05
N ASP A 148 14.48 9.87 -13.77
CA ASP A 148 15.13 10.72 -12.79
C ASP A 148 15.86 9.89 -11.69
N ASP A 149 15.50 8.62 -11.51
CA ASP A 149 16.04 7.69 -10.51
C ASP A 149 16.55 6.40 -11.15
N ASP A 150 17.78 5.98 -10.83
CA ASP A 150 18.28 4.63 -11.13
C ASP A 150 18.25 3.78 -9.85
N LEU A 151 17.58 2.63 -9.88
CA LEU A 151 17.41 1.75 -8.71
C LEU A 151 18.52 0.69 -8.60
N GLY A 152 19.51 0.75 -9.48
CA GLY A 152 20.65 -0.16 -9.54
C GLY A 152 20.32 -1.56 -10.07
N LEU A 153 21.37 -2.38 -10.15
CA LEU A 153 21.27 -3.78 -10.55
C LEU A 153 20.87 -4.66 -9.36
N TRP A 154 19.87 -5.50 -9.55
CA TRP A 154 19.43 -6.49 -8.59
C TRP A 154 19.73 -7.88 -9.15
N THR A 155 20.69 -8.57 -8.56
CA THR A 155 20.89 -10.00 -8.79
C THR A 155 19.95 -10.78 -7.88
N MET A 156 19.09 -11.59 -8.48
CA MET A 156 18.04 -12.37 -7.83
C MET A 156 18.26 -13.87 -8.10
N THR A 157 17.91 -14.68 -7.10
CA THR A 157 17.82 -16.14 -7.23
C THR A 157 16.37 -16.59 -7.15
N GLU A 158 16.13 -17.85 -7.49
CA GLU A 158 14.84 -18.52 -7.37
C GLU A 158 14.08 -18.17 -6.07
N ASN A 159 12.79 -17.84 -6.22
CA ASN A 159 11.84 -17.41 -5.20
C ASN A 159 12.16 -16.08 -4.47
N GLN A 160 13.25 -15.37 -4.83
CA GLN A 160 13.50 -14.05 -4.26
C GLN A 160 12.51 -13.00 -4.77
N SER A 161 12.11 -12.10 -3.87
CA SER A 161 11.31 -10.92 -4.21
C SER A 161 12.08 -9.65 -3.86
N ARG A 162 12.04 -8.67 -4.76
CA ARG A 162 12.57 -7.31 -4.57
C ARG A 162 11.43 -6.34 -4.79
N GLU A 163 11.35 -5.29 -3.97
CA GLU A 163 10.37 -4.22 -4.16
C GLU A 163 10.98 -2.84 -3.96
N PHE A 164 10.35 -1.86 -4.60
CA PHE A 164 10.72 -0.45 -4.46
C PHE A 164 9.48 0.41 -4.25
N HIS A 165 9.67 1.53 -3.56
CA HIS A 165 8.61 2.44 -3.18
C HIS A 165 8.91 3.85 -3.67
N PHE A 166 7.92 4.49 -4.27
CA PHE A 166 8.02 5.85 -4.77
C PHE A 166 6.69 6.58 -4.58
N ARG A 167 6.66 7.88 -4.86
CA ARG A 167 5.41 8.62 -5.02
C ARG A 167 5.33 9.08 -6.48
N VAL A 168 4.13 9.06 -7.04
CA VAL A 168 3.89 9.63 -8.38
C VAL A 168 4.13 11.14 -8.30
N ASN A 169 4.83 11.69 -9.28
CA ASN A 169 5.10 13.12 -9.36
C ASN A 169 3.81 13.93 -9.59
N TYR A 170 3.84 15.23 -9.30
CA TYR A 170 2.67 16.10 -9.40
C TYR A 170 2.03 16.11 -10.80
N TRP A 171 2.86 15.93 -11.84
CA TRP A 171 2.47 15.95 -13.25
C TRP A 171 1.93 14.61 -13.78
N TRP A 172 1.86 13.55 -12.96
CA TRP A 172 1.44 12.19 -13.35
C TRP A 172 2.24 11.58 -14.51
N THR A 173 3.53 11.92 -14.64
CA THR A 173 4.46 11.42 -15.67
C THR A 173 5.47 10.40 -15.13
N THR A 174 5.35 9.96 -13.88
CA THR A 174 6.23 8.93 -13.31
C THR A 174 6.10 7.61 -14.08
N LEU A 175 7.22 7.19 -14.66
CA LEU A 175 7.37 5.98 -15.46
C LEU A 175 8.58 5.21 -14.91
N PHE A 176 8.42 3.90 -14.68
CA PHE A 176 9.53 3.00 -14.38
C PHE A 176 9.55 1.86 -15.40
N TRP A 177 10.73 1.60 -15.94
CA TRP A 177 11.00 0.42 -16.76
C TRP A 177 12.12 -0.40 -16.15
N CYS A 178 12.05 -1.71 -16.36
CA CYS A 178 13.09 -2.64 -15.94
C CYS A 178 13.57 -3.45 -17.14
N ARG A 179 14.89 -3.60 -17.22
CA ARG A 179 15.56 -4.59 -18.05
C ARG A 179 15.76 -5.85 -17.20
N PHE A 180 15.41 -6.99 -17.78
CA PHE A 180 15.60 -8.32 -17.20
C PHE A 180 16.61 -9.07 -18.06
N ASP A 181 17.68 -9.56 -17.46
CA ASP A 181 18.71 -10.39 -18.09
C ASP A 181 18.78 -11.73 -17.38
N TRP A 182 18.55 -12.81 -18.12
CA TRP A 182 18.60 -14.17 -17.62
C TRP A 182 19.40 -15.03 -18.60
N GLY A 183 20.71 -15.15 -18.36
CA GLY A 183 21.61 -15.91 -19.24
C GLY A 183 21.58 -15.41 -20.68
N THR A 184 21.21 -16.30 -21.62
CA THR A 184 21.07 -16.00 -23.06
C THR A 184 19.79 -15.23 -23.42
N LYS A 185 18.89 -15.01 -22.46
CA LYS A 185 17.61 -14.32 -22.65
C LYS A 185 17.58 -12.95 -22.00
N PHE A 186 16.78 -12.05 -22.56
CA PHE A 186 16.49 -10.75 -21.97
C PHE A 186 15.06 -10.30 -22.24
N ALA A 187 14.58 -9.30 -21.50
CA ALA A 187 13.36 -8.57 -21.82
C ALA A 187 13.40 -7.15 -21.24
N ASN A 188 12.55 -6.25 -21.76
CA ASN A 188 12.35 -4.91 -21.21
C ASN A 188 10.86 -4.69 -21.00
N PHE A 189 10.46 -4.27 -19.79
CA PHE A 189 9.06 -3.95 -19.48
C PHE A 189 8.96 -2.60 -18.81
N VAL A 190 7.91 -1.84 -19.18
CA VAL A 190 7.37 -0.78 -18.33
C VAL A 190 6.67 -1.46 -17.15
N VAL A 191 7.28 -1.40 -15.97
CA VAL A 191 6.75 -2.05 -14.76
C VAL A 191 5.75 -1.17 -14.01
N PHE A 192 5.78 0.14 -14.27
CA PHE A 192 4.80 1.11 -13.79
C PHE A 192 4.76 2.33 -14.73
N ASP A 193 3.55 2.79 -15.05
CA ASP A 193 3.30 4.06 -15.75
C ASP A 193 2.12 4.78 -15.08
N ALA A 194 2.33 6.03 -14.68
CA ALA A 194 1.31 6.90 -14.09
C ALA A 194 0.29 7.43 -15.11
N ASN A 195 0.62 7.44 -16.40
CA ASN A 195 -0.20 7.99 -17.49
C ASN A 195 -0.81 6.90 -18.39
N SER A 196 -0.46 5.63 -18.21
CA SER A 196 -1.07 4.53 -18.97
C SER A 196 -2.60 4.55 -18.82
N ARG A 197 -3.26 4.39 -19.96
CA ARG A 197 -4.73 4.26 -20.08
C ARG A 197 -5.14 2.82 -20.43
N ASP A 198 -4.17 1.94 -20.60
CA ASP A 198 -4.37 0.56 -21.02
C ASP A 198 -4.78 -0.32 -19.83
N GLY A 199 -5.37 -1.48 -20.10
CA GLY A 199 -5.82 -2.45 -19.08
C GLY A 199 -4.70 -3.09 -18.23
N TYR A 200 -3.51 -2.49 -18.22
CA TYR A 200 -2.33 -2.88 -17.46
C TYR A 200 -2.00 -1.87 -16.35
N ASP A 201 -2.84 -0.85 -16.13
CA ASP A 201 -2.58 0.20 -15.14
C ASP A 201 -2.46 -0.35 -13.69
N CYS A 202 -1.40 0.10 -13.03
CA CYS A 202 -1.29 0.16 -11.56
C CYS A 202 -1.48 1.61 -11.05
N ARG A 203 -2.08 2.46 -11.88
CA ARG A 203 -2.33 3.88 -11.61
C ARG A 203 -3.35 4.04 -10.48
N ARG A 204 -4.38 3.19 -10.42
CA ARG A 204 -5.37 3.20 -9.32
C ARG A 204 -4.94 2.41 -8.09
N GLU A 205 -4.09 1.39 -8.25
CA GLU A 205 -3.70 0.49 -7.16
C GLU A 205 -2.45 0.94 -6.41
N ARG A 206 -2.30 0.51 -5.15
CA ARG A 206 -1.07 0.79 -4.38
C ARG A 206 0.09 -0.13 -4.78
N TYR A 207 -0.21 -1.37 -5.12
CA TYR A 207 0.75 -2.46 -5.30
C TYR A 207 0.67 -3.04 -6.71
N CYS A 208 1.83 -3.13 -7.35
CA CYS A 208 2.05 -3.58 -8.71
C CYS A 208 2.96 -4.80 -8.66
N ASN A 209 2.44 -6.00 -8.91
CA ASN A 209 3.16 -7.24 -8.69
C ASN A 209 3.53 -7.88 -10.03
N TRP A 210 4.82 -8.09 -10.23
CA TRP A 210 5.40 -8.76 -11.38
C TRP A 210 5.99 -10.10 -10.94
N ARG A 211 5.59 -11.18 -11.62
CA ARG A 211 6.19 -12.52 -11.48
C ARG A 211 6.94 -12.84 -12.77
N VAL A 212 8.21 -13.20 -12.63
CA VAL A 212 9.09 -13.59 -13.74
C VAL A 212 9.19 -15.12 -13.73
N LYS A 213 8.88 -15.76 -14.86
CA LYS A 213 8.90 -17.22 -15.02
C LYS A 213 9.74 -17.60 -16.25
N THR A 214 10.04 -18.89 -16.39
CA THR A 214 10.73 -19.45 -17.57
C THR A 214 9.99 -19.18 -18.89
N ASP A 215 8.66 -19.10 -18.87
CA ASP A 215 7.80 -18.87 -20.03
C ASP A 215 7.49 -17.38 -20.28
N GLY A 216 7.74 -16.48 -19.33
CA GLY A 216 7.56 -15.05 -19.51
C GLY A 216 7.15 -14.29 -18.24
N PHE A 217 6.43 -13.20 -18.46
CA PHE A 217 6.23 -12.14 -17.47
C PHE A 217 4.76 -11.96 -17.16
N TYR A 218 4.43 -11.98 -15.87
CA TYR A 218 3.06 -12.00 -15.37
C TYR A 218 2.82 -10.82 -14.44
N PHE A 219 1.68 -10.15 -14.57
CA PHE A 219 1.33 -8.97 -13.78
C PHE A 219 -0.02 -9.13 -13.09
N ALA A 220 -0.08 -8.77 -11.81
CA ALA A 220 -1.30 -8.61 -11.02
C ALA A 220 -1.22 -7.35 -10.14
N LYS A 221 -2.38 -6.80 -9.80
CA LYS A 221 -2.52 -5.57 -9.02
C LYS A 221 -3.16 -5.85 -7.66
N GLY A 222 -2.88 -5.01 -6.66
CA GLY A 222 -3.40 -5.18 -5.29
C GLY A 222 -2.36 -5.74 -4.31
N GLU A 223 -2.63 -5.65 -3.00
CA GLU A 223 -1.65 -5.95 -1.94
C GLU A 223 -1.31 -7.44 -1.81
N PHE A 224 -2.32 -8.29 -2.02
CA PHE A 224 -2.23 -9.76 -1.96
C PHE A 224 -2.97 -10.37 -3.16
N PRO A 225 -2.43 -10.28 -4.39
CA PRO A 225 -3.06 -10.87 -5.57
C PRO A 225 -3.03 -12.39 -5.48
N LYS A 226 -4.14 -13.03 -5.88
CA LYS A 226 -4.21 -14.50 -6.02
C LYS A 226 -3.47 -14.93 -7.28
N ASP A 227 -3.09 -16.19 -7.34
CA ASP A 227 -2.42 -16.77 -8.52
C ASP A 227 -3.26 -16.66 -9.80
N SER A 228 -4.59 -16.69 -9.68
CA SER A 228 -5.56 -16.45 -10.76
C SER A 228 -5.51 -15.03 -11.34
N ASP A 229 -5.01 -14.05 -10.59
CA ASP A 229 -5.06 -12.63 -10.96
C ASP A 229 -3.88 -12.24 -11.86
N PHE A 230 -2.88 -13.11 -11.99
CA PHE A 230 -1.65 -12.89 -12.75
C PHE A 230 -1.86 -13.15 -14.24
N VAL A 231 -1.92 -12.08 -15.02
CA VAL A 231 -2.08 -12.14 -16.47
C VAL A 231 -0.72 -11.98 -17.14
N ARG A 232 -0.35 -12.89 -18.06
CA ARG A 232 0.88 -12.78 -18.87
C ARG A 232 0.87 -11.50 -19.71
N LYS A 233 1.98 -10.74 -19.68
CA LYS A 233 2.19 -9.47 -20.40
C LYS A 233 3.23 -9.55 -21.51
N GLY A 234 4.10 -10.56 -21.50
CA GLY A 234 5.08 -10.77 -22.55
C GLY A 234 5.96 -11.99 -22.28
N TYR A 235 6.90 -12.19 -23.19
CA TYR A 235 7.82 -13.33 -23.24
C TYR A 235 9.27 -12.84 -23.17
N TRP A 236 10.19 -13.80 -23.07
CA TRP A 236 11.62 -13.56 -23.23
C TRP A 236 11.99 -13.34 -24.70
N MET A 237 12.99 -12.49 -24.93
CA MET A 237 13.73 -12.36 -26.19
C MET A 237 15.08 -13.08 -26.07
N ASP A 238 15.59 -13.60 -27.18
CA ASP A 238 16.95 -14.14 -27.28
C ASP A 238 17.97 -13.02 -27.59
N LYS A 239 19.20 -13.16 -27.08
CA LYS A 239 20.30 -12.20 -27.24
C LYS A 239 21.08 -12.38 -28.54
#